data_AF-D3U1V6-F1
#
_entry.id   AF-D3U1V6-F1
#
_cell.length_a   1.000
_cell.length_b   1.000
_cell.length_c   1.000
_cell.angle_alpha   90.00
_cell.angle_beta   90.00
_cell.angle_gamma   90.00
#
_symmetry.space_group_name_H-M   'P 1'
#
loop_
_entity.id
_entity.type
_entity.pdbx_description
1 polymer ?
#
loop_
_entity_poly.entity_id
_entity_poly.type
_entity_poly.pdbx_seq_one_letter_code
_entity_poly.pdbx_strand_id
1 'polypeptide(L)'
;MKSLWSLREDVRLRAAGAGGDVHVLSGSGTVRLRCPHPLVLRALDRMTLGPSLLENVTDDRSGPEHPLLVPVLTRLAHLVVRSLGPEDLGGPLLSVVPIADDARFRPGSAGPDQRVRLAAGVAFRAGENGPVMVAAGGRYCVEMHRAEVCEVVRVIGRRGCLGRSVRALPTPISVSCEILRYFAGTGMVTIS
;
A
#
# COMPACT_ATOMS: atom_id res chain seq x y z
N MET A 1 -11.26 -5.65 7.48
CA MET A 1 -10.25 -5.33 6.44
C MET A 1 -8.99 -4.84 7.13
N LYS A 2 -7.81 -5.27 6.69
CA LYS A 2 -6.54 -4.94 7.34
C LYS A 2 -5.53 -4.33 6.38
N SER A 3 -4.69 -3.46 6.94
CA SER A 3 -3.53 -2.89 6.25
C SER A 3 -2.32 -3.79 6.48
N LEU A 4 -1.79 -4.34 5.40
CA LEU A 4 -0.58 -5.15 5.37
C LEU A 4 0.61 -4.31 4.90
N TRP A 5 1.78 -4.65 5.42
CA TRP A 5 3.04 -3.95 5.16
C TRP A 5 4.08 -4.94 4.65
N SER A 6 4.75 -4.57 3.56
CA SER A 6 5.89 -5.29 3.00
C SER A 6 6.92 -4.30 2.48
N LEU A 7 8.15 -4.75 2.27
CA LEU A 7 9.13 -4.01 1.49
C LEU A 7 8.94 -4.33 0.00
N ARG A 8 9.40 -3.45 -0.88
CA ARG A 8 9.47 -3.74 -2.31
C ARG A 8 10.33 -4.98 -2.57
N GLU A 9 10.01 -5.70 -3.64
CA GLU A 9 10.70 -6.96 -3.99
C GLU A 9 12.19 -6.80 -4.28
N ASP A 10 12.65 -5.61 -4.64
CA ASP A 10 14.07 -5.29 -4.87
C ASP A 10 14.82 -4.92 -3.58
N VAL A 11 14.13 -4.85 -2.44
CA VAL A 11 14.74 -4.45 -1.17
C VAL A 11 15.43 -5.62 -0.49
N ARG A 12 16.66 -5.39 -0.02
CA ARG A 12 17.44 -6.37 0.75
C ARG A 12 17.98 -5.73 2.02
N LEU A 13 18.02 -6.50 3.11
CA LEU A 13 18.62 -6.10 4.37
C LEU A 13 20.01 -6.74 4.48
N ARG A 14 21.02 -5.95 4.80
CA ARG A 14 22.41 -6.43 4.96
C ARG A 14 23.04 -5.86 6.22
N ALA A 15 23.62 -6.71 7.06
CA ALA A 15 24.45 -6.25 8.16
C ALA A 15 25.70 -5.52 7.63
N ALA A 16 26.00 -4.35 8.18
CA ALA A 16 27.11 -3.50 7.74
C ALA A 16 28.46 -3.84 8.41
N GLY A 17 28.51 -4.91 9.21
CA GLY A 17 29.68 -5.37 9.95
C GLY A 17 29.37 -5.63 11.43
N ALA A 18 30.41 -5.71 12.27
CA ALA A 18 30.27 -6.03 13.70
C ALA A 18 29.57 -4.94 14.54
N GLY A 19 29.38 -3.74 14.00
CA GLY A 19 28.84 -2.57 14.72
C GLY A 19 27.32 -2.54 14.88
N GLY A 20 26.59 -3.59 14.49
CA GLY A 20 25.12 -3.64 14.63
C GLY A 20 24.33 -2.78 13.63
N ASP A 21 25.00 -2.08 12.73
CA ASP A 21 24.37 -1.31 11.66
C ASP A 21 23.76 -2.21 10.59
N VAL A 22 22.64 -1.77 10.02
CA VAL A 22 21.96 -2.46 8.92
C VAL A 22 21.77 -1.53 7.73
N HIS A 23 22.11 -2.03 6.54
CA HIS A 23 21.90 -1.37 5.27
C HIS A 23 20.64 -1.93 4.61
N VAL A 24 19.71 -1.04 4.27
CA VAL A 24 18.56 -1.33 3.42
C VAL A 24 18.96 -0.99 1.99
N LEU A 25 19.17 -2.01 1.17
CA LEU A 25 19.60 -1.91 -0.22
C LEU A 25 18.37 -1.95 -1.12
N SER A 26 18.34 -1.15 -2.18
CA SER A 26 17.28 -1.12 -3.19
C SER A 26 17.84 -0.64 -4.53
N GLY A 27 17.05 -0.71 -5.60
CA GLY A 27 17.45 -0.18 -6.91
C GLY A 27 17.72 1.33 -6.92
N SER A 28 17.12 2.10 -6.00
CA SER A 28 17.34 3.55 -5.90
C SER A 28 18.45 3.96 -4.93
N GLY A 29 19.08 3.00 -4.25
CA GLY A 29 20.24 3.25 -3.40
C GLY A 29 20.21 2.51 -2.07
N THR A 30 20.97 3.04 -1.11
CA THR A 30 21.17 2.42 0.21
C THR A 30 20.75 3.35 1.34
N VAL A 31 19.92 2.85 2.25
CA VAL A 31 19.56 3.55 3.50
C VAL A 31 20.26 2.86 4.67
N ARG A 32 21.13 3.60 5.37
CA ARG A 32 21.82 3.10 6.58
C ARG A 32 20.98 3.33 7.83
N LEU A 33 20.66 2.26 8.54
CA LEU A 33 20.07 2.26 9.87
C LEU A 33 21.18 2.01 10.89
N ARG A 34 21.40 2.98 11.79
CA ARG A 34 22.43 2.87 12.83
C ARG A 34 21.88 2.12 14.03
N CYS A 35 22.52 1.01 14.42
CA CYS A 35 22.13 0.15 15.54
C CYS A 35 20.60 0.05 15.77
N PRO A 36 19.81 -0.37 14.76
CA PRO A 36 18.35 -0.40 14.90
C PRO A 36 17.93 -1.35 16.02
N HIS A 37 16.87 -0.97 16.74
CA HIS A 37 16.31 -1.79 17.81
C HIS A 37 15.89 -3.19 17.27
N PRO A 38 16.05 -4.29 18.03
CA PRO A 38 15.69 -5.64 17.57
C PRO A 38 14.25 -5.77 17.03
N LEU A 39 13.29 -5.06 17.63
CA LEU A 39 11.91 -4.97 17.14
C LEU A 39 11.84 -4.44 15.70
N VAL A 40 12.62 -3.42 15.37
CA VAL A 40 12.69 -2.84 14.02
C VAL A 40 13.21 -3.89 13.05
N LEU A 41 14.29 -4.60 13.41
CA LEU A 41 14.85 -5.65 12.57
C LEU A 41 13.84 -6.76 12.30
N ARG A 42 13.18 -7.27 13.35
CA ARG A 42 12.13 -8.29 13.19
C ARG A 42 11.00 -7.81 12.27
N ALA A 43 10.57 -6.55 12.40
CA ALA A 43 9.54 -5.98 11.54
C ALA A 43 10.00 -5.92 10.08
N LEU A 44 11.18 -5.38 9.82
CA LEU A 44 11.75 -5.28 8.48
C LEU A 44 11.98 -6.67 7.86
N ASP A 45 12.49 -7.63 8.63
CA ASP A 45 12.67 -9.02 8.18
C ASP A 45 11.32 -9.62 7.76
N ARG A 46 10.27 -9.51 8.59
CA ARG A 46 8.93 -9.99 8.19
C ARG A 46 8.41 -9.29 6.94
N MET A 47 8.68 -8.00 6.79
CA MET A 47 8.27 -7.24 5.61
C MET A 47 9.04 -7.64 4.34
N THR A 48 10.24 -8.20 4.43
CA THR A 48 10.96 -8.79 3.26
C THR A 48 10.34 -10.11 2.79
N LEU A 49 9.65 -10.83 3.67
CA LEU A 49 8.98 -12.10 3.36
C LEU A 49 7.62 -11.91 2.65
N GLY A 50 7.09 -10.70 2.64
CA GLY A 50 5.82 -10.37 1.99
C GLY A 50 4.85 -9.59 2.89
N PRO A 51 3.60 -9.40 2.45
CA PRO A 51 2.60 -8.62 3.16
C PRO A 51 2.35 -9.14 4.58
N SER A 52 2.61 -8.32 5.59
CA SER A 52 2.51 -8.70 6.99
C SER A 52 1.68 -7.71 7.82
N LEU A 53 0.99 -8.23 8.83
CA LEU A 53 0.36 -7.41 9.86
C LEU A 53 1.40 -6.99 10.89
N LEU A 54 1.77 -5.71 10.92
CA LEU A 54 2.77 -5.23 11.89
C LEU A 54 2.27 -5.29 13.34
N GLU A 55 0.94 -5.28 13.55
CA GLU A 55 0.33 -5.57 14.87
C GLU A 55 0.74 -6.94 15.42
N ASN A 56 1.13 -7.90 14.57
CA ASN A 56 1.62 -9.21 14.98
C ASN A 56 3.13 -9.22 15.31
N VAL A 57 3.83 -8.11 15.10
CA VAL A 57 5.26 -7.95 15.40
C VAL A 57 5.48 -7.21 16.71
N THR A 58 4.57 -6.30 17.04
CA THR A 58 4.61 -5.47 18.25
C THR A 58 3.82 -6.13 19.37
N ASP A 59 4.42 -6.30 20.54
CA ASP A 59 3.80 -6.99 21.68
C ASP A 59 2.53 -6.28 22.20
N ASP A 60 2.47 -4.95 22.04
CA ASP A 60 1.38 -4.07 22.45
C ASP A 60 0.30 -3.87 21.37
N ARG A 61 0.44 -4.53 20.21
CA ARG A 61 -0.39 -4.32 19.00
C ARG A 61 -0.44 -2.88 18.47
N SER A 62 0.53 -2.03 18.82
CA SER A 62 0.66 -0.69 18.24
C SER A 62 0.95 -0.73 16.73
N GLY A 63 1.51 -1.85 16.25
CA GLY A 63 1.78 -2.10 14.85
C GLY A 63 2.60 -0.98 14.20
N PRO A 64 2.19 -0.43 13.04
CA PRO A 64 2.97 0.61 12.36
C PRO A 64 3.12 1.92 13.15
N GLU A 65 2.25 2.17 14.12
CA GLU A 65 2.27 3.38 14.95
C GLU A 65 3.18 3.24 16.18
N HIS A 66 3.83 2.08 16.36
CA HIS A 66 4.76 1.88 17.46
C HIS A 66 5.92 2.89 17.40
N PRO A 67 6.29 3.57 18.50
CA PRO A 67 7.27 4.67 18.50
C PRO A 67 8.64 4.32 17.90
N LEU A 68 9.07 3.06 18.04
CA LEU A 68 10.32 2.57 17.45
C LEU A 68 10.23 2.33 15.92
N LEU A 69 9.04 2.06 15.39
CA LEU A 69 8.82 1.77 13.97
C LEU A 69 8.54 3.04 13.17
N VAL A 70 7.80 4.00 13.73
CA VAL A 70 7.40 5.24 13.03
C VAL A 70 8.57 5.96 12.34
N PRO A 71 9.72 6.24 13.00
CA PRO A 71 10.84 6.93 12.35
C PRO A 71 11.43 6.13 11.18
N VAL A 72 11.53 4.80 11.33
CA VAL A 72 12.12 3.91 10.34
C VAL A 72 11.19 3.76 9.14
N LEU A 73 9.90 3.48 9.38
CA LEU A 73 8.89 3.37 8.33
C LEU A 73 8.71 4.70 7.58
N THR A 74 8.82 5.84 8.27
CA THR A 74 8.79 7.17 7.62
C THR A 74 9.98 7.37 6.68
N ARG A 75 11.18 6.96 7.11
CA ARG A 75 12.40 7.06 6.29
C ARG A 75 12.38 6.11 5.09
N LEU A 76 11.84 4.91 5.28
CA LEU A 76 11.76 3.87 4.27
C LEU A 76 10.46 3.90 3.47
N ALA A 77 9.60 4.91 3.61
CA ALA A 77 8.24 4.90 3.06
C ALA A 77 8.17 4.71 1.53
N HIS A 78 9.18 5.15 0.78
CA HIS A 78 9.31 4.93 -0.67
C HIS A 78 9.75 3.50 -1.05
N LEU A 79 10.11 2.69 -0.06
CA LEU A 79 10.46 1.27 -0.19
C LEU A 79 9.38 0.35 0.39
N VAL A 80 8.31 0.93 0.95
CA VAL A 80 7.24 0.19 1.61
C VAL A 80 6.05 0.03 0.67
N VAL A 81 5.66 -1.22 0.43
CA VAL A 81 4.42 -1.58 -0.25
C VAL A 81 3.31 -1.67 0.79
N ARG A 82 2.17 -1.07 0.47
CA ARG A 82 0.99 -1.03 1.36
C ARG A 82 -0.14 -1.79 0.72
N SER A 83 -0.54 -2.89 1.33
CA SER A 83 -1.56 -3.78 0.77
C SER A 83 -2.81 -3.79 1.62
N LEU A 84 -3.97 -3.89 0.98
CA LEU A 84 -5.25 -4.03 1.63
C LEU A 84 -5.68 -5.49 1.51
N GLY A 85 -5.96 -6.16 2.62
CA GLY A 85 -6.37 -7.56 2.61
C GLY A 85 -7.54 -7.88 3.55
N PRO A 86 -8.21 -9.02 3.35
CA PRO A 86 -9.13 -9.58 4.32
C PRO A 86 -8.38 -10.03 5.59
N GLU A 87 -9.12 -10.26 6.66
CA GLU A 87 -8.55 -10.66 7.97
C GLU A 87 -8.09 -12.12 8.01
N ASP A 88 -8.61 -12.96 7.12
CA ASP A 88 -8.42 -14.41 7.06
C ASP A 88 -7.13 -14.84 6.32
N LEU A 89 -6.20 -13.91 6.07
CA LEU A 89 -4.91 -14.17 5.41
C LEU A 89 -5.01 -14.73 3.99
N GLY A 90 -6.16 -14.60 3.30
CA GLY A 90 -6.34 -15.04 1.92
C GLY A 90 -5.52 -14.28 0.85
N GLY A 91 -4.51 -13.52 1.24
CA GLY A 91 -3.73 -12.64 0.37
C GLY A 91 -4.37 -11.26 0.16
N PRO A 92 -3.62 -10.28 -0.36
CA PRO A 92 -4.11 -8.92 -0.55
C PRO A 92 -5.21 -8.85 -1.62
N LEU A 93 -6.18 -7.93 -1.44
CA LEU A 93 -7.08 -7.48 -2.50
C LEU A 93 -6.35 -6.60 -3.52
N LEU A 94 -5.53 -5.67 -3.01
CA LEU A 94 -4.70 -4.77 -3.81
C LEU A 94 -3.42 -4.41 -3.06
N SER A 95 -2.42 -3.95 -3.81
CA SER A 95 -1.15 -3.44 -3.30
C SER A 95 -0.82 -2.10 -3.92
N VAL A 96 -0.47 -1.12 -3.08
CA VAL A 96 0.06 0.17 -3.48
C VAL A 96 1.57 0.08 -3.47
N VAL A 97 2.18 0.16 -4.64
CA VAL A 97 3.62 0.05 -4.84
C VAL A 97 4.20 1.44 -5.15
N PRO A 98 5.15 1.94 -4.34
CA PRO A 98 5.81 3.21 -4.61
C PRO A 98 6.73 3.10 -5.82
N ILE A 99 6.62 4.05 -6.75
CA ILE A 99 7.46 4.15 -7.97
C ILE A 99 8.32 5.43 -7.99
N ALA A 100 8.24 6.25 -6.94
CA ALA A 100 9.02 7.48 -6.78
C ALA A 100 9.71 7.50 -5.41
N ASP A 101 10.92 8.08 -5.33
CA ASP A 101 11.73 8.12 -4.09
C ASP A 101 11.13 9.05 -3.01
N ASP A 102 10.29 10.00 -3.40
CA ASP A 102 9.55 10.89 -2.50
C ASP A 102 8.18 10.31 -2.08
N ALA A 103 7.84 9.08 -2.49
CA ALA A 103 6.56 8.45 -2.17
C ALA A 103 6.37 8.26 -0.65
N ARG A 104 5.23 8.72 -0.12
CA ARG A 104 4.82 8.65 1.29
C ARG A 104 3.33 8.29 1.39
N PHE A 105 2.99 7.02 1.15
CA PHE A 105 1.58 6.64 1.02
C PHE A 105 0.82 6.75 2.35
N ARG A 106 -0.37 7.34 2.27
CA ARG A 106 -1.39 7.32 3.32
C ARG A 106 -2.75 7.08 2.64
N PRO A 107 -3.59 6.16 3.14
CA PRO A 107 -4.96 6.01 2.64
C PRO A 107 -5.70 7.35 2.75
N GLY A 108 -6.47 7.70 1.72
CA GLY A 108 -7.34 8.86 1.72
C GLY A 108 -8.62 8.63 2.54
N SER A 109 -9.60 9.52 2.39
CA SER A 109 -10.95 9.35 2.91
C SER A 109 -11.88 8.80 1.82
N ALA A 110 -12.78 7.89 2.17
CA ALA A 110 -13.91 7.49 1.33
C ALA A 110 -15.06 7.07 2.24
N GLY A 111 -16.21 7.73 2.11
CA GLY A 111 -17.43 7.50 2.86
C GLY A 111 -18.55 6.96 1.96
N PRO A 112 -19.58 6.34 2.54
CA PRO A 112 -20.62 5.61 1.81
C PRO A 112 -21.42 6.49 0.83
N ASP A 113 -21.60 7.76 1.16
CA ASP A 113 -22.44 8.68 0.39
C ASP A 113 -21.63 9.58 -0.55
N GLN A 114 -20.29 9.48 -0.52
CA GLN A 114 -19.43 10.26 -1.41
C GLN A 114 -19.51 9.74 -2.85
N ARG A 115 -19.39 10.65 -3.82
CA ARG A 115 -19.31 10.30 -5.23
C ARG A 115 -17.85 10.10 -5.61
N VAL A 116 -17.61 9.05 -6.37
CA VAL A 116 -16.26 8.64 -6.74
C VAL A 116 -16.17 8.38 -8.23
N ARG A 117 -15.03 8.77 -8.81
CA ARG A 117 -14.69 8.55 -10.23
C ARG A 117 -13.20 8.33 -10.37
N LEU A 118 -12.79 7.66 -11.45
CA LEU A 118 -11.37 7.59 -11.81
C LEU A 118 -10.82 8.99 -12.09
N ALA A 119 -9.61 9.25 -11.62
CA ALA A 119 -8.89 10.47 -11.94
C ALA A 119 -8.54 10.52 -13.44
N ALA A 120 -8.39 11.74 -13.96
CA ALA A 120 -7.95 11.93 -15.34
C ALA A 120 -6.51 11.43 -15.52
N GLY A 121 -6.22 10.78 -16.66
CA GLY A 121 -4.89 10.25 -16.95
C GLY A 121 -4.54 8.94 -16.22
N VAL A 122 -5.52 8.31 -15.56
CA VAL A 122 -5.39 6.93 -15.08
C VAL A 122 -5.42 5.97 -16.27
N ALA A 123 -4.45 5.06 -16.31
CA ALA A 123 -4.33 4.00 -17.30
C ALA A 123 -4.19 2.64 -16.61
N PHE A 124 -4.55 1.58 -17.36
CA PHE A 124 -4.42 0.20 -16.93
C PHE A 124 -3.34 -0.48 -17.75
N ARG A 125 -2.51 -1.27 -17.08
CA ARG A 125 -1.46 -2.09 -17.68
C ARG A 125 -1.63 -3.54 -17.24
N ALA A 126 -1.17 -4.47 -18.07
CA ALA A 126 -0.96 -5.83 -17.61
C ALA A 126 0.23 -5.83 -16.63
N GLY A 127 0.08 -6.51 -15.49
CA GLY A 127 1.16 -6.83 -14.57
C GLY A 127 1.26 -8.33 -14.37
N GLU A 128 2.29 -8.75 -13.65
CA GLU A 128 2.59 -10.16 -13.39
C GLU A 128 1.49 -10.84 -12.55
N ASN A 129 1.02 -10.14 -11.52
CA ASN A 129 0.03 -10.65 -10.56
C ASN A 129 -1.40 -10.13 -10.79
N GLY A 130 -1.64 -9.55 -11.96
CA GLY A 130 -2.94 -8.97 -12.32
C GLY A 130 -2.81 -7.58 -12.94
N PRO A 131 -3.94 -6.92 -13.22
CA PRO A 131 -3.93 -5.59 -13.82
C PRO A 131 -3.39 -4.55 -12.85
N VAL A 132 -2.63 -3.60 -13.39
CA VAL A 132 -1.98 -2.52 -12.64
C VAL A 132 -2.55 -1.18 -13.08
N MET A 133 -2.92 -0.36 -12.11
CA MET A 133 -3.38 1.00 -12.32
C MET A 133 -2.23 1.98 -12.14
N VAL A 134 -2.06 2.89 -13.09
CA VAL A 134 -1.04 3.95 -13.06
C VAL A 134 -1.68 5.30 -13.40
N ALA A 135 -1.17 6.37 -12.82
CA ALA A 135 -1.55 7.74 -13.19
C ALA A 135 -0.34 8.46 -13.81
N ALA A 136 -0.59 9.30 -14.82
CA ALA A 136 0.45 10.15 -15.39
C ALA A 136 1.06 11.06 -14.29
N GLY A 137 2.38 10.99 -14.09
CA GLY A 137 3.08 11.72 -13.02
C GLY A 137 2.77 11.23 -11.60
N GLY A 138 2.12 10.06 -11.45
CA GLY A 138 1.82 9.47 -10.16
C GLY A 138 3.08 8.96 -9.43
N ARG A 139 3.02 8.93 -8.10
CA ARG A 139 4.08 8.38 -7.23
C ARG A 139 3.92 6.89 -6.94
N TYR A 140 2.80 6.31 -7.37
CA TYR A 140 2.42 4.94 -7.07
C TYR A 140 1.86 4.27 -8.32
N CYS A 141 2.02 2.96 -8.38
CA CYS A 141 1.10 2.09 -9.11
C CYS A 141 0.27 1.28 -8.11
N VAL A 142 -0.90 0.83 -8.54
CA VAL A 142 -1.77 -0.03 -7.73
C VAL A 142 -2.00 -1.34 -8.45
N GLU A 143 -1.50 -2.42 -7.84
CA GLU A 143 -1.69 -3.78 -8.31
C GLU A 143 -3.02 -4.32 -7.78
N MET A 144 -3.85 -4.86 -8.67
CA MET A 144 -5.16 -5.40 -8.34
C MET A 144 -5.11 -6.92 -8.40
N HIS A 145 -5.09 -7.55 -7.23
CA HIS A 145 -4.87 -9.00 -7.10
C HIS A 145 -6.15 -9.81 -7.16
N ARG A 146 -7.31 -9.16 -6.95
CA ARG A 146 -8.61 -9.83 -6.80
C ARG A 146 -9.71 -9.16 -7.61
N ALA A 147 -10.65 -9.98 -8.09
CA ALA A 147 -11.72 -9.57 -9.00
C ALA A 147 -12.62 -8.49 -8.39
N GLU A 148 -12.83 -8.50 -7.08
CA GLU A 148 -13.61 -7.51 -6.33
C GLU A 148 -13.10 -6.08 -6.57
N VAL A 149 -11.78 -5.92 -6.66
CA VAL A 149 -11.14 -4.62 -6.92
C VAL A 149 -11.36 -4.20 -8.37
N CYS A 150 -11.20 -5.14 -9.31
CA CYS A 150 -11.47 -4.90 -10.73
C CYS A 150 -12.92 -4.52 -11.00
N GLU A 151 -13.88 -5.14 -10.31
CA GLU A 151 -15.31 -4.83 -10.43
C GLU A 151 -15.66 -3.43 -9.93
N VAL A 152 -15.08 -3.00 -8.80
CA VAL A 152 -15.20 -1.61 -8.32
C VAL A 152 -14.70 -0.63 -9.39
N VAL A 153 -13.50 -0.87 -9.92
CA VAL A 153 -12.88 -0.05 -10.98
C VAL A 153 -13.75 0.00 -12.23
N ARG A 154 -14.26 -1.16 -12.68
CA ARG A 154 -15.13 -1.27 -13.85
C ARG A 154 -16.38 -0.41 -13.71
N VAL A 155 -16.97 -0.33 -12.51
CA VAL A 155 -18.17 0.48 -12.25
C VAL A 155 -17.87 1.97 -12.23
N ILE A 156 -16.80 2.41 -11.55
CA ILE A 156 -16.43 3.84 -11.47
C ILE A 156 -15.79 4.38 -12.76
N GLY A 157 -15.25 3.50 -13.60
CA GLY A 157 -14.67 3.85 -14.90
C GLY A 157 -15.67 3.96 -16.06
N ARG A 158 -16.97 3.68 -15.83
CA ARG A 158 -17.99 3.80 -16.88
C ARG A 158 -18.11 5.25 -17.36
N ARG A 159 -17.88 5.47 -18.65
CA ARG A 159 -18.01 6.78 -19.32
C ARG A 159 -19.42 7.36 -19.11
N GLY A 160 -19.49 8.69 -19.01
CA GLY A 160 -20.75 9.45 -18.92
C GLY A 160 -21.40 9.49 -17.53
N CYS A 161 -20.80 8.89 -16.50
CA CYS A 161 -21.34 8.96 -15.14
C CYS A 161 -20.69 10.09 -14.33
N LEU A 162 -21.50 11.02 -13.81
CA LEU A 162 -21.08 12.09 -12.89
C LEU A 162 -20.79 11.52 -11.48
N GLY A 163 -19.80 10.64 -11.39
CA GLY A 163 -19.44 9.91 -10.17
C GLY A 163 -20.47 8.87 -9.74
N ARG A 164 -20.00 7.82 -9.07
CA ARG A 164 -20.85 6.78 -8.47
C ARG A 164 -20.82 6.92 -6.96
N SER A 165 -21.98 6.81 -6.32
CA SER A 165 -22.02 6.62 -4.87
C SER A 165 -21.39 5.26 -4.53
N VAL A 166 -20.62 5.22 -3.45
CA VAL A 166 -20.01 3.99 -2.94
C VAL A 166 -21.05 2.89 -2.66
N ARG A 167 -22.26 3.27 -2.24
CA ARG A 167 -23.38 2.33 -2.02
C ARG A 167 -23.82 1.55 -3.26
N ALA A 168 -23.55 2.08 -4.45
CA ALA A 168 -23.96 1.47 -5.71
C ALA A 168 -22.90 0.49 -6.25
N LEU A 169 -21.82 0.23 -5.50
CA LEU A 169 -20.75 -0.67 -5.90
C LEU A 169 -21.13 -2.14 -5.66
N PRO A 170 -20.56 -3.07 -6.44
CA PRO A 170 -20.95 -4.49 -6.43
C PRO A 170 -20.39 -5.29 -5.24
N THR A 171 -19.65 -4.64 -4.33
CA THR A 171 -19.04 -5.27 -3.16
C THR A 171 -19.63 -4.70 -1.87
N PRO A 172 -19.50 -5.39 -0.72
CA PRO A 172 -19.94 -4.87 0.55
C PRO A 172 -19.40 -3.46 0.80
N ILE A 173 -20.23 -2.57 1.35
CA ILE A 173 -19.92 -1.14 1.48
C ILE A 173 -18.62 -0.88 2.24
N SER A 174 -18.34 -1.67 3.28
CA SER A 174 -17.11 -1.58 4.08
C SER A 174 -15.87 -1.90 3.24
N VAL A 175 -15.94 -2.93 2.40
CA VAL A 175 -14.85 -3.32 1.48
C VAL A 175 -14.65 -2.25 0.41
N SER A 176 -15.75 -1.77 -0.19
CA SER A 176 -15.72 -0.69 -1.17
C SER A 176 -15.08 0.59 -0.62
N CYS A 177 -15.47 1.04 0.58
CA CYS A 177 -14.85 2.20 1.23
C CYS A 177 -13.34 2.01 1.41
N GLU A 178 -12.88 0.86 1.88
CA GLU A 178 -11.44 0.61 2.08
C GLU A 178 -10.65 0.58 0.76
N ILE A 179 -11.18 -0.07 -0.28
CA ILE A 179 -10.57 -0.04 -1.62
C ILE A 179 -10.43 1.40 -2.12
N LEU A 180 -11.50 2.18 -2.01
CA LEU A 180 -11.53 3.57 -2.47
C LEU A 180 -10.63 4.49 -1.65
N ARG A 181 -10.45 4.25 -0.34
CA ARG A 181 -9.48 4.96 0.49
C ARG A 181 -8.05 4.74 -0.03
N TYR A 182 -7.71 3.52 -0.45
CA TYR A 182 -6.40 3.24 -1.03
C TYR A 182 -6.21 3.90 -2.40
N PHE A 183 -7.23 3.85 -3.27
CA PHE A 183 -7.18 4.57 -4.55
C PHE A 183 -7.11 6.10 -4.37
N ALA A 184 -7.81 6.65 -3.39
CA ALA A 184 -7.78 8.09 -3.11
C ALA A 184 -6.40 8.52 -2.62
N GLY A 185 -5.79 7.72 -1.74
CA GLY A 185 -4.43 7.96 -1.22
C GLY A 185 -3.33 7.91 -2.29
N THR A 186 -3.60 7.29 -3.44
CA THR A 186 -2.68 7.24 -4.59
C THR A 186 -3.01 8.27 -5.68
N GLY A 187 -4.13 8.99 -5.56
CA GLY A 187 -4.61 9.91 -6.59
C GLY A 187 -5.27 9.22 -7.80
N MET A 188 -5.56 7.91 -7.71
CA MET A 188 -6.21 7.15 -8.79
C MET A 188 -7.70 7.46 -8.92
N VAL A 189 -8.32 7.96 -7.86
CA VAL A 189 -9.71 8.41 -7.85
C VAL A 189 -9.82 9.82 -7.30
N THR A 190 -10.84 10.52 -7.75
CA THR A 190 -11.28 11.78 -7.13
C THR A 190 -12.61 11.56 -6.42
N ILE A 191 -12.76 12.19 -5.26
CA ILE A 191 -13.94 12.07 -4.40
C ILE A 191 -14.59 13.43 -4.25
N SER A 192 -15.92 13.49 -4.35
CA SER A 192 -16.75 14.70 -4.27
C SER A 192 -18.03 14.46 -3.49
#